data_AF-A0A2E8B7K1-F1
#
_entry.id   AF-A0A2E8B7K1-F1
#
_cell.length_a   1.000
_cell.length_b   1.000
_cell.length_c   1.000
_cell.angle_alpha   90.00
_cell.angle_beta   90.00
_cell.angle_gamma   90.00
#
_symmetry.space_group_name_H-M   'P 1'
#
loop_
_entity.id
_entity.type
_entity.pdbx_description
1 polymer ?
#
loop_
_entity_poly.entity_id
_entity_poly.type
_entity_poly.pdbx_seq_one_letter_code
_entity_poly.pdbx_strand_id
1 'polypeptide(L)'
;MECISCGLHNVEDARFCGHCGINIRQRGQTPTDQDDSAELGDQKGYGGMKNLETQIIFCFKCGLRNCEDARFCGQCGVNLKHGLP
;
A
#
# COMPACT_ATOMS: atom_id res chain seq x y z
N MET A 1 3.24 16.99 8.20
CA MET A 1 1.89 16.93 7.57
C MET A 1 0.90 16.17 8.46
N GLU A 2 -0.34 16.61 8.59
CA GLU A 2 -1.34 15.92 9.43
C GLU A 2 -2.14 14.85 8.68
N CYS A 3 -2.44 13.74 9.35
CA CYS A 3 -3.23 12.65 8.79
C CYS A 3 -4.73 12.94 8.88
N ILE A 4 -5.35 13.19 7.72
CA ILE A 4 -6.80 13.45 7.57
C ILE A 4 -7.73 12.38 8.17
N SER A 5 -7.22 11.19 8.51
CA SER A 5 -7.99 10.07 9.07
C SER A 5 -7.84 9.88 10.59
N CYS A 6 -6.89 10.57 11.25
CA CYS A 6 -6.66 10.39 12.70
C CYS A 6 -6.01 11.59 13.44
N GLY A 7 -5.68 12.69 12.76
CA GLY A 7 -5.04 13.85 13.37
C GLY A 7 -3.55 13.71 13.69
N LEU A 8 -2.92 12.53 13.51
CA LEU A 8 -1.48 12.39 13.76
C LEU A 8 -0.67 13.32 12.83
N HIS A 9 0.19 14.15 13.41
CA HIS A 9 1.24 14.83 12.67
C HIS A 9 2.35 13.84 12.28
N ASN A 10 2.59 13.68 10.99
CA ASN A 10 3.62 12.83 10.39
C ASN A 10 4.73 13.69 9.77
N VAL A 11 5.95 13.14 9.64
CA VAL A 11 7.03 13.78 8.87
C VAL A 11 6.65 13.96 7.40
N GLU A 12 7.24 14.93 6.72
CA GLU A 12 6.80 15.37 5.39
C GLU A 12 7.07 14.33 4.28
N ASP A 13 8.06 13.45 4.48
CA ASP A 13 8.33 12.30 3.60
C ASP A 13 7.54 11.03 3.91
N ALA A 14 6.68 11.05 4.93
CA ALA A 14 5.86 9.89 5.28
C ALA A 14 4.86 9.56 4.17
N ARG A 15 5.04 8.41 3.51
CA ARG A 15 4.08 7.88 2.51
C ARG A 15 2.78 7.39 3.16
N PHE A 16 2.86 6.93 4.41
CA PHE A 16 1.76 6.37 5.20
C PHE A 16 1.76 6.96 6.61
N CYS A 17 0.59 7.05 7.23
CA CYS A 17 0.46 7.51 8.62
C CYS A 17 1.04 6.49 9.61
N GLY A 18 1.95 6.93 10.49
CA GLY A 18 2.60 6.06 11.48
C GLY A 18 1.67 5.48 12.56
N HIS A 19 0.46 6.03 12.74
CA HIS A 19 -0.53 5.55 13.71
C HIS A 19 -1.65 4.71 13.07
N CYS A 20 -2.24 5.14 11.95
CA CYS A 20 -3.38 4.46 11.33
C CYS A 20 -3.10 3.81 9.96
N GLY A 21 -1.87 3.87 9.45
CA GLY A 21 -1.45 3.16 8.23
C GLY A 21 -1.99 3.71 6.90
N ILE A 22 -2.94 4.64 6.89
CA ILE A 22 -3.49 5.21 5.65
C ILE A 22 -2.40 5.90 4.81
N ASN A 23 -2.48 5.80 3.48
CA ASN A 23 -1.62 6.59 2.60
C ASN A 23 -1.99 8.08 2.71
N ILE A 24 -0.99 8.94 2.93
CA ILE A 24 -1.20 10.38 3.14
C ILE A 24 -0.68 11.25 1.98
N ARG A 25 -0.05 10.66 0.95
CA ARG A 25 0.40 11.38 -0.26
C ARG A 25 -0.65 11.44 -1.39
N GLN A 26 -1.66 10.58 -1.38
CA GLN A 26 -2.67 10.48 -2.45
C GLN A 26 -3.64 11.67 -2.62
N ARG A 27 -3.51 12.74 -1.83
CA ARG A 27 -4.17 14.05 -2.08
C ARG A 27 -3.11 15.14 -2.25
N GLY A 28 -2.60 15.31 -3.48
CA GLY A 28 -1.75 16.46 -3.82
C GLY A 28 -0.82 16.27 -5.02
N GLN A 29 -0.49 15.03 -5.40
CA GLN A 29 0.47 14.77 -6.47
C GLN A 29 -0.24 14.51 -7.82
N THR A 30 -0.57 15.59 -8.53
CA THR A 30 -0.54 15.54 -10.01
C THR A 30 0.92 15.44 -10.44
N PRO A 31 1.35 14.38 -11.16
CA PRO A 31 2.72 14.29 -11.64
C PRO A 31 2.93 15.32 -12.74
N THR A 32 3.81 16.29 -12.48
CA THR A 32 4.33 17.23 -13.47
C THR A 32 5.81 16.95 -13.68
N ASP A 33 6.16 16.78 -14.94
CA ASP A 33 7.41 16.45 -15.64
C ASP A 33 8.76 16.70 -14.90
N GLN A 34 9.66 15.69 -14.86
CA GLN A 34 10.91 15.57 -15.69
C GLN A 34 12.11 16.34 -15.07
N ASP A 35 13.41 16.00 -15.24
CA ASP A 35 14.16 14.89 -15.87
C ASP A 35 15.62 14.91 -15.32
N ASP A 36 16.63 14.07 -15.64
CA ASP A 36 16.87 12.90 -16.55
C ASP A 36 18.08 12.09 -15.94
N SER A 37 18.48 10.97 -16.58
CA SER A 37 19.81 10.33 -16.53
C SER A 37 20.31 9.73 -15.21
N ALA A 38 20.17 8.40 -15.08
CA ALA A 38 21.32 7.48 -15.14
C ALA A 38 20.92 5.98 -15.11
N GLU A 39 21.81 5.13 -15.65
CA GLU A 39 21.95 3.67 -15.52
C GLU A 39 20.82 2.71 -15.95
N LEU A 40 21.17 1.86 -16.93
CA LEU A 40 20.44 0.65 -17.32
C LEU A 40 20.54 -0.44 -16.24
N GLY A 41 19.57 -0.45 -15.31
CA GLY A 41 19.44 -1.47 -14.27
C GLY A 41 19.07 -2.87 -14.79
N ASP A 42 20.10 -3.69 -14.98
CA ASP A 42 20.09 -5.11 -15.40
C ASP A 42 18.83 -5.92 -15.03
N GLN A 43 18.15 -6.49 -16.04
CA GLN A 43 16.83 -7.11 -15.90
C GLN A 43 16.90 -8.56 -15.35
N LYS A 44 17.48 -8.72 -14.16
CA LYS A 44 17.79 -10.02 -13.55
C LYS A 44 16.58 -10.75 -12.96
N GLY A 45 15.85 -11.42 -13.84
CA GLY A 45 15.25 -12.73 -13.57
C GLY A 45 13.98 -12.73 -12.71
N TYR A 46 12.83 -12.87 -13.37
CA TYR A 46 11.62 -13.46 -12.79
C TYR A 46 11.83 -14.97 -12.54
N GLY A 47 12.69 -15.28 -11.57
CA GLY A 47 13.16 -16.64 -11.33
C GLY A 47 12.10 -17.56 -10.72
N GLY A 48 11.80 -18.66 -11.41
CA GLY A 48 11.37 -19.91 -10.76
C GLY A 48 9.91 -19.99 -10.30
N MET A 49 9.06 -20.38 -11.24
CA MET A 49 7.82 -21.14 -11.04
C MET A 49 7.67 -21.81 -9.65
N LYS A 50 6.66 -21.41 -8.88
CA LYS A 50 5.91 -22.29 -7.98
C LYS A 50 4.43 -21.90 -8.05
N ASN A 51 3.52 -22.86 -7.88
CA ASN A 51 2.10 -22.58 -7.68
C ASN A 51 1.92 -21.93 -6.30
N LEU A 52 2.06 -20.61 -6.24
CA LEU A 52 1.56 -19.84 -5.10
C LEU A 52 0.05 -19.72 -5.28
N GLU A 53 -0.67 -20.70 -4.74
CA GLU A 53 -2.12 -20.68 -4.55
C GLU A 53 -2.45 -19.58 -3.53
N THR A 54 -2.30 -18.34 -3.98
CA THR A 54 -2.24 -17.12 -3.17
C THR A 54 -3.61 -16.94 -2.54
N GLN A 55 -3.76 -17.26 -1.26
CA GLN A 55 -5.08 -17.35 -0.67
C GLN A 55 -5.72 -15.97 -0.66
N ILE A 56 -6.95 -15.93 -1.15
CA ILE A 56 -7.66 -14.71 -1.47
C ILE A 56 -8.55 -14.36 -0.28
N ILE A 57 -8.24 -13.27 0.42
CA ILE A 57 -9.12 -12.73 1.45
C ILE A 57 -9.88 -11.52 0.90
N PHE A 58 -11.19 -11.51 1.09
CA PHE A 58 -12.05 -10.40 0.72
C PHE A 58 -12.21 -9.45 1.90
N CYS A 59 -12.12 -8.15 1.65
CA CYS A 59 -12.30 -7.14 2.68
C CYS A 59 -13.76 -7.14 3.18
N PHE A 60 -13.99 -7.60 4.41
CA PHE A 60 -15.32 -7.62 5.05
C PHE A 60 -16.04 -6.26 5.08
N LYS A 61 -15.29 -5.14 4.94
CA LYS A 61 -15.83 -3.77 4.94
C LYS A 61 -16.14 -3.20 3.54
N CYS A 62 -15.56 -3.74 2.46
CA CYS A 62 -15.73 -3.15 1.11
C CYS A 62 -15.65 -4.12 -0.09
N GLY A 63 -15.54 -5.43 0.14
CA GLY A 63 -15.50 -6.44 -0.92
C GLY A 63 -14.20 -6.52 -1.74
N LEU A 64 -13.21 -5.66 -1.52
CA LEU A 64 -11.94 -5.71 -2.26
C LEU A 64 -11.23 -7.05 -2.05
N ARG A 65 -10.76 -7.64 -3.16
CA ARG A 65 -9.81 -8.76 -3.20
C ARG A 65 -8.44 -8.34 -2.65
N ASN A 66 -7.94 -9.01 -1.62
CA ASN A 66 -6.59 -8.83 -1.07
C ASN A 66 -5.86 -10.20 -0.98
N CYS A 67 -4.54 -10.20 -0.84
CA CYS A 67 -3.76 -11.40 -0.52
C CYS A 67 -3.83 -11.72 0.98
N GLU A 68 -3.72 -12.98 1.38
CA GLU A 68 -3.75 -13.44 2.78
C GLU A 68 -2.78 -12.70 3.73
N ASP A 69 -1.58 -12.34 3.25
CA ASP A 69 -0.59 -11.60 4.03
C ASP A 69 -0.96 -10.13 4.29
N ALA A 70 -1.94 -9.59 3.57
CA ALA A 70 -2.32 -8.19 3.67
C ALA A 70 -2.88 -7.87 5.07
N ARG A 71 -2.12 -7.07 5.84
CA ARG A 71 -2.56 -6.63 7.18
C ARG A 71 -3.73 -5.64 7.11
N PHE A 72 -3.86 -4.90 6.01
CA PHE A 72 -4.87 -3.86 5.79
C PHE A 72 -5.43 -3.95 4.38
N CYS A 73 -6.71 -3.57 4.20
CA CYS A 73 -7.33 -3.50 2.88
C CYS A 73 -6.76 -2.34 2.04
N GLY A 74 -6.28 -2.64 0.84
CA GLY A 74 -5.67 -1.64 -0.07
C GLY A 74 -6.60 -0.50 -0.54
N GLN A 75 -7.93 -0.65 -0.42
CA GLN A 75 -8.91 0.37 -0.83
C GLN A 75 -9.50 1.16 0.34
N CYS A 76 -9.69 0.54 1.51
CA CYS A 76 -10.42 1.17 2.62
C CYS A 76 -9.68 1.15 3.97
N GLY A 77 -8.42 0.71 4.01
CA GLY A 77 -7.54 0.78 5.18
C GLY A 77 -7.90 -0.11 6.37
N VAL A 78 -9.02 -0.84 6.34
CA VAL A 78 -9.44 -1.67 7.49
C VAL A 78 -8.43 -2.79 7.75
N ASN A 79 -8.12 -3.04 9.02
CA ASN A 79 -7.27 -4.14 9.45
C ASN A 79 -7.97 -5.48 9.14
N LEU A 80 -7.35 -6.31 8.30
CA LEU A 80 -7.92 -7.58 7.84
C LEU A 80 -7.69 -8.72 8.86
N LYS A 81 -6.70 -8.60 9.75
CA LYS A 81 -6.39 -9.62 10.76
C LYS A 81 -7.25 -9.53 12.03
N HIS A 82 -7.91 -8.39 12.25
CA HIS A 82 -8.90 -8.21 13.33
C HIS A 82 -10.34 -8.59 12.89
N GLY A 83 -10.53 -9.10 11.67
CA GLY A 83 -11.80 -9.57 11.14
C GLY A 83 -11.86 -11.08 10.89
N LEU A 84 -10.81 -11.82 11.25
CA LEU A 84 -10.83 -13.28 11.34
C LEU A 84 -11.24 -13.68 12.77
N PRO A 85 -12.08 -14.73 12.94
CA PRO A 85 -12.50 -15.24 14.24
C PRO A 85 -11.40 -16.02 14.96
#